data_AF-A0A944Y316-F1
#
_entry.id   AF-A0A944Y316-F1
#
_cell.length_a   1.000
_cell.length_b   1.000
_cell.length_c   1.000
_cell.angle_alpha   90.00
_cell.angle_beta   90.00
_cell.angle_gamma   90.00
#
_symmetry.space_group_name_H-M   'P 1'
#
loop_
_entity.id
_entity.type
_entity.pdbx_description
1 polymer ?
#
loop_
_entity_poly.entity_id
_entity_poly.type
_entity_poly.pdbx_seq_one_letter_code
_entity_poly.pdbx_strand_id
1 'polypeptide(L)'
;MDPSDNYKIVHSFEVELPRLHGLARVDDGLWCAHTTDNVIVKYDVDTGAELDRITLDPGDAFVHGMSIKDGNLWYGDANFAGKHNTATVGNPEIGTIVA
;
A
#
# COMPACT_ATOMS: atom_id res chain seq x y z
N MET A 1 9.48 0.00 -14.39
CA MET A 1 10.14 1.02 -15.24
C MET A 1 11.59 0.62 -15.43
N ASP A 2 12.19 0.95 -16.57
CA ASP A 2 13.60 0.67 -16.83
C ASP A 2 14.45 1.86 -16.37
N PRO A 3 15.22 1.74 -15.26
CA PRO A 3 16.06 2.84 -14.78
C PRO A 3 17.26 3.13 -15.71
N SER A 4 17.63 2.20 -16.59
CA SER A 4 18.72 2.38 -17.55
C SER A 4 18.29 3.09 -18.84
N ASP A 5 16.99 3.09 -19.14
CA ASP A 5 16.37 3.75 -20.30
C ASP A 5 15.43 4.87 -19.84
N ASN A 6 15.99 5.89 -19.17
CA ASN A 6 15.29 7.11 -18.74
C ASN A 6 13.92 6.85 -18.05
N TYR A 7 13.85 5.84 -17.19
CA TYR A 7 12.62 5.43 -16.49
C TYR A 7 11.45 5.11 -17.43
N LYS A 8 11.73 4.58 -18.63
CA LYS A 8 10.70 4.15 -19.57
C LYS A 8 9.73 3.16 -18.90
N ILE A 9 8.43 3.37 -19.15
CA ILE A 9 7.40 2.42 -18.74
C ILE A 9 7.56 1.15 -19.57
N VAL A 10 7.88 0.04 -18.90
CA VAL A 10 8.03 -1.29 -19.52
C VAL A 10 6.78 -2.16 -19.36
N HIS A 11 6.00 -1.89 -18.32
CA HIS A 11 4.78 -2.60 -17.97
C HIS A 11 3.94 -1.72 -17.05
N SER A 12 2.62 -1.85 -17.15
CA SER A 12 1.63 -1.20 -16.31
C SER A 12 0.31 -1.97 -16.40
N PHE A 13 -0.42 -2.03 -15.30
CA PHE A 13 -1.79 -2.51 -15.25
C PHE A 13 -2.64 -1.50 -14.46
N GLU A 14 -3.94 -1.49 -14.73
CA GLU A 14 -4.90 -0.68 -13.98
C GLU A 14 -5.35 -1.44 -12.73
N VAL A 15 -5.71 -0.69 -11.69
CA VAL A 15 -6.32 -1.23 -10.47
C VAL A 15 -7.69 -0.60 -10.28
N GLU A 16 -8.64 -1.37 -9.76
CA GLU A 16 -10.04 -0.94 -9.62
C GLU A 16 -10.23 0.11 -8.52
N LEU A 17 -9.42 0.04 -7.45
CA LEU A 17 -9.58 0.89 -6.27
C LEU A 17 -8.86 2.24 -6.44
N PRO A 18 -9.50 3.37 -6.12
CA PRO A 18 -9.15 4.68 -6.67
C PRO A 18 -7.95 5.37 -6.00
N ARG A 19 -7.52 4.92 -4.81
CA ARG A 19 -6.51 5.63 -4.01
C ARG A 19 -5.46 4.70 -3.40
N LEU A 20 -4.52 4.31 -4.25
CA LEU A 20 -3.33 3.54 -3.88
C LEU A 20 -2.23 4.47 -3.34
N HIS A 21 -1.60 4.09 -2.23
CA HIS A 21 -0.43 4.80 -1.69
C HIS A 21 0.78 3.89 -1.48
N GLY A 22 0.62 2.84 -0.68
CA GLY A 22 1.73 2.00 -0.23
C GLY A 22 1.98 0.83 -1.16
N LEU A 23 3.24 0.53 -1.43
CA LEU A 23 3.65 -0.55 -2.32
C LEU A 23 4.73 -1.41 -1.67
N ALA A 24 4.56 -2.74 -1.69
CA ALA A 24 5.59 -3.67 -1.29
C ALA A 24 5.67 -4.87 -2.25
N ARG A 25 6.80 -5.02 -2.94
CA ARG A 25 7.05 -6.12 -3.89
C ARG A 25 7.48 -7.37 -3.13
N VAL A 26 6.89 -8.51 -3.49
CA VAL A 26 7.32 -9.86 -3.10
C VAL A 26 7.69 -10.65 -4.36
N ASP A 27 7.95 -11.96 -4.29
CA ASP A 27 8.33 -12.72 -5.49
C ASP A 27 7.16 -12.90 -6.47
N ASP A 28 6.00 -13.28 -5.94
CA ASP A 28 4.79 -13.67 -6.69
C ASP A 28 3.74 -12.56 -6.81
N GLY A 29 4.01 -11.35 -6.32
CA GLY A 29 3.06 -10.25 -6.42
C GLY A 29 3.57 -8.91 -5.92
N LEU A 30 2.66 -7.94 -5.91
CA LEU A 30 2.85 -6.59 -5.41
C LEU A 30 1.71 -6.27 -4.44
N TRP A 31 2.04 -6.07 -3.17
CA TRP A 31 1.10 -5.57 -2.18
C TRP A 31 0.88 -4.08 -2.37
N CYS A 32 -0.37 -3.66 -2.37
CA CYS A 32 -0.83 -2.31 -2.61
C CYS A 32 -1.82 -1.88 -1.53
N ALA A 33 -1.52 -0.80 -0.81
CA ALA A 33 -2.41 -0.25 0.20
C ALA A 33 -3.40 0.76 -0.42
N HIS A 34 -4.69 0.46 -0.31
CA HIS A 34 -5.80 1.31 -0.74
C HIS A 34 -6.44 2.00 0.46
N THR A 35 -5.93 3.18 0.75
CA THR A 35 -6.20 3.90 2.01
C THR A 35 -7.63 4.43 2.12
N THR A 36 -8.35 4.66 1.03
CA THR A 36 -9.78 5.05 1.15
C THR A 36 -10.64 3.89 1.57
N ASP A 37 -10.32 2.71 1.02
CA ASP A 37 -11.09 1.49 1.15
C ASP A 37 -10.65 0.65 2.37
N ASN A 38 -9.58 1.08 3.06
CA ASN A 38 -8.96 0.41 4.21
C ASN A 38 -8.66 -1.08 3.91
N VAL A 39 -8.11 -1.34 2.72
CA VAL A 39 -7.64 -2.66 2.32
C VAL A 39 -6.21 -2.63 1.82
N ILE A 40 -5.51 -3.75 1.96
CA ILE A 40 -4.22 -4.01 1.33
C ILE A 40 -4.44 -5.19 0.38
N VAL A 41 -4.21 -4.98 -0.91
CA VAL A 41 -4.48 -5.98 -1.95
C VAL A 41 -3.16 -6.44 -2.54
N LYS A 42 -2.97 -7.74 -2.70
CA LYS A 42 -1.86 -8.31 -3.46
C LYS A 42 -2.29 -8.47 -4.91
N TYR A 43 -1.58 -7.83 -5.82
CA TYR A 43 -1.80 -7.99 -7.25
C TYR A 43 -0.71 -8.85 -7.89
N ASP A 44 -1.11 -9.64 -8.87
CA ASP A 44 -0.22 -10.27 -9.82
C ASP A 44 0.46 -9.19 -10.67
N VAL A 45 1.79 -9.25 -10.79
CA VAL A 45 2.57 -8.17 -11.39
C VAL A 45 2.50 -8.11 -12.92
N ASP A 46 2.05 -9.19 -13.56
CA ASP A 46 1.98 -9.29 -15.02
C ASP A 46 0.57 -8.99 -15.53
N THR A 47 -0.45 -9.35 -14.75
CA THR A 47 -1.87 -9.28 -15.15
C THR A 47 -2.67 -8.23 -14.40
N GLY A 48 -2.22 -7.80 -13.21
CA GLY A 48 -2.99 -6.97 -12.31
C GLY A 48 -4.14 -7.70 -11.60
N ALA A 49 -4.24 -9.03 -11.75
CA ALA A 49 -5.25 -9.82 -11.06
C ALA A 49 -5.04 -9.77 -9.54
N GLU A 50 -6.13 -9.69 -8.78
CA GLU A 50 -6.07 -9.81 -7.32
C GLU A 50 -5.74 -11.24 -6.91
N LEU A 51 -4.64 -11.40 -6.17
CA LEU A 51 -4.17 -12.67 -5.63
C LEU A 51 -4.60 -12.86 -4.18
N ASP A 52 -4.65 -11.76 -3.40
CA ASP A 52 -5.01 -11.78 -1.99
C ASP A 52 -5.45 -10.40 -1.49
N ARG A 53 -6.09 -10.36 -0.32
CA ARG A 53 -6.61 -9.13 0.31
C ARG A 53 -6.61 -9.21 1.83
N ILE A 54 -6.12 -8.15 2.45
CA ILE A 54 -6.27 -7.86 3.88
C ILE A 54 -7.24 -6.68 4.01
N THR A 55 -8.33 -6.88 4.74
CA THR A 55 -9.26 -5.80 5.10
C THR A 55 -8.98 -5.34 6.52
N LEU A 56 -8.73 -4.05 6.71
CA LEU A 56 -8.48 -3.47 8.02
C LEU A 56 -9.79 -3.18 8.75
N ASP A 57 -9.80 -3.35 10.06
CA ASP A 57 -10.98 -3.16 10.89
C ASP A 57 -11.25 -1.66 11.13
N PRO A 58 -12.50 -1.29 11.48
CA PRO A 58 -12.80 0.07 11.90
C PRO A 58 -11.92 0.52 13.09
N GLY A 59 -11.11 1.56 12.87
CA GLY A 59 -10.20 2.10 13.88
C GLY A 59 -8.74 1.68 13.68
N ASP A 60 -8.46 0.75 12.77
CA ASP A 60 -7.10 0.44 12.34
C ASP A 60 -6.47 1.61 11.57
N ALA A 61 -5.15 1.51 11.40
CA ALA A 61 -4.33 2.45 10.66
C ALA A 61 -4.84 2.71 9.24
N PHE A 62 -4.69 3.95 8.79
CA PHE A 62 -4.82 4.29 7.38
C PHE A 62 -3.46 4.15 6.70
N VAL A 63 -3.16 2.95 6.22
CA VAL A 63 -1.86 2.62 5.61
C VAL A 63 -1.58 3.50 4.39
N HIS A 64 -0.45 4.21 4.40
CA HIS A 64 0.06 4.99 3.26
C HIS A 64 1.44 4.54 2.82
N GLY A 65 2.45 4.64 3.70
CA GLY A 65 3.78 4.10 3.40
C GLY A 65 3.77 2.59 3.65
N MET A 66 4.37 1.79 2.77
CA MET A 66 4.45 0.34 2.96
C MET A 66 5.75 -0.23 2.40
N SER A 67 6.27 -1.27 3.07
CA SER A 67 7.36 -2.12 2.61
C SER A 67 7.17 -3.53 3.18
N ILE A 68 8.00 -4.50 2.82
CA ILE A 68 7.92 -5.87 3.35
C ILE A 68 9.30 -6.38 3.75
N LYS A 69 9.36 -7.12 4.87
CA LYS A 69 10.55 -7.83 5.31
C LYS A 69 10.15 -9.08 6.08
N ASP A 70 10.74 -10.21 5.74
CA ASP A 70 10.54 -11.50 6.43
C ASP A 70 9.04 -11.87 6.58
N GLY A 71 8.25 -11.66 5.51
CA GLY A 71 6.81 -11.92 5.50
C GLY A 71 5.94 -10.91 6.27
N ASN A 72 6.55 -9.87 6.85
CA ASN A 72 5.84 -8.83 7.58
C ASN A 72 5.78 -7.55 6.74
N LEU A 73 4.57 -7.04 6.52
CA LEU A 73 4.34 -5.73 5.93
C LEU A 73 4.61 -4.68 6.98
N TRP A 74 5.57 -3.80 6.71
CA TRP A 74 5.83 -2.62 7.51
C TRP A 74 5.06 -1.46 6.92
N TYR A 75 4.31 -0.73 7.75
CA TYR A 75 3.49 0.39 7.28
C TYR A 75 3.70 1.66 8.09
N GLY A 76 3.33 2.79 7.50
CA GLY A 76 3.13 4.05 8.19
C GLY A 76 1.71 4.58 7.97
N ASP A 77 1.06 5.00 9.05
CA ASP A 77 -0.20 5.76 8.99
C ASP A 77 0.09 7.23 8.64
N ALA A 78 -0.67 7.77 7.68
CA ALA A 78 -0.57 9.17 7.30
C ALA A 78 -1.93 9.88 7.15
N ASN A 79 -3.00 9.44 7.82
CA ASN A 79 -4.28 10.14 7.80
C ASN A 79 -4.25 11.41 8.68
N PHE A 80 -3.58 12.43 8.16
CA PHE A 80 -3.43 13.77 8.73
C PHE A 80 -4.46 14.74 8.14
N ALA A 81 -5.74 14.62 8.45
CA ALA A 81 -6.74 15.62 8.06
C ALA A 81 -6.78 16.79 9.07
N GLY A 82 -5.65 17.46 9.27
CA GLY A 82 -5.54 18.68 10.08
C GLY A 82 -4.94 19.83 9.26
N LYS A 83 -5.37 21.06 9.52
CA LYS A 83 -4.93 22.29 8.81
C LYS A 83 -3.39 22.52 8.83
N HIS A 84 -2.65 21.76 9.64
CA HIS A 84 -1.20 21.84 9.83
C HIS A 84 -0.54 20.49 10.13
N ASN A 85 -0.86 19.41 9.41
CA ASN A 85 -0.28 18.06 9.65
C ASN A 85 -0.53 17.50 11.07
N THR A 86 -1.52 18.03 11.79
CA THR A 86 -1.96 17.45 13.06
C THR A 86 -2.86 16.27 12.75
N ALA A 87 -2.47 15.07 13.19
CA ALA A 87 -3.27 13.87 13.01
C ALA A 87 -4.71 14.08 13.49
N THR A 88 -5.69 13.76 12.65
CA THR A 88 -7.11 13.90 12.97
C THR A 88 -7.52 13.06 14.18
N VAL A 89 -6.79 11.98 14.41
CA VAL A 89 -6.97 11.02 15.51
C VAL A 89 -5.79 11.06 16.50
N GLY A 90 -4.81 11.95 16.29
CA GLY A 90 -3.68 12.17 17.22
C GLY A 90 -2.58 11.09 17.23
N ASN A 91 -2.70 9.99 16.49
CA ASN A 91 -1.81 8.83 16.61
C ASN A 91 -1.12 8.47 15.28
N PRO A 92 -0.10 9.21 14.82
CA PRO A 92 0.77 8.67 13.78
C PRO A 92 1.45 7.41 14.30
N GLU A 93 1.39 6.32 13.54
CA GLU A 93 2.03 5.07 13.92
C GLU A 93 2.82 4.44 12.76
N ILE A 94 3.83 3.67 13.15
CA ILE A 94 4.55 2.73 12.30
C ILE A 94 4.31 1.36 12.91
N GLY A 95 3.82 0.42 12.11
CA GLY A 95 3.44 -0.90 12.58
C GLY A 95 3.80 -2.01 11.58
N THR A 96 3.43 -3.23 11.97
CA THR A 96 3.60 -4.41 11.11
C THR A 96 2.30 -5.21 11.00
N ILE A 97 2.03 -5.74 9.81
CA ILE A 97 0.95 -6.69 9.52
C ILE A 97 1.59 -7.98 8.99
N VAL A 98 1.15 -9.13 9.48
CA VAL A 98 1.57 -10.43 8.91
C VAL A 98 0.82 -10.65 7.60
N ALA A 99 1.56 -10.88 6.51
CA ALA A 99 1.02 -11.09 5.17
C ALA A 99 0.94 -12.57 4.78
#